data_AF-A0A2U1PPN1-F1
#
_entry.id   AF-A0A2U1PPN1-F1
#
_cell.length_a   1.000
_cell.length_b   1.000
_cell.length_c   1.000
_cell.angle_alpha   90.00
_cell.angle_beta   90.00
_cell.angle_gamma   90.00
#
_symmetry.space_group_name_H-M   'P 1'
#
loop_
_entity.id
_entity.type
_entity.pdbx_description
1 polymer ?
#
loop_
_entity_poly.entity_id
_entity_poly.type
_entity_poly.pdbx_seq_one_letter_code
_entity_poly.pdbx_strand_id
1 'polypeptide(L)'
;MVVTDNNTPPPTKPLNNKKPLGVTNLKNNIPLVLGLGQLTCDAWNELFTTYCNSFGVLGFLDGTITSTSTTAQAWNCFDSLVKVWIYDTISTSHLQTILKKNVTTHNVWKSLKELFHDNKDARTMELQEELQSLELGNLTISEYLKKIKMVSDLLSNIDSLIDEKSLVTHAIIDLGKRYEQVAGIIRHMTKRPTLLEILSMLMLEESSDSRLNRRMLALKPVTTRLHLRLQSSWLLVQTPQNVITKKKFVKIFKKGIVDLGPSVVTFMLSKLGQIHKVILGP
;
A
#
# COMPACT_ATOMS: atom_id res chain seq x y z
N MET A 1 -22.16 46.89 -30.65
CA MET A 1 -22.31 45.60 -29.95
C MET A 1 -22.13 45.87 -28.47
N VAL A 2 -23.24 45.95 -27.72
CA VAL A 2 -23.22 46.11 -26.27
C VAL A 2 -23.39 44.72 -25.68
N VAL A 3 -22.37 44.26 -24.94
CA VAL A 3 -22.40 43.01 -24.19
C VAL A 3 -23.14 43.29 -22.89
N THR A 4 -24.27 42.63 -22.67
CA THR A 4 -24.96 42.62 -21.38
C THR A 4 -24.49 41.40 -20.60
N ASP A 5 -23.74 41.64 -19.52
CA ASP A 5 -23.38 40.65 -18.52
C ASP A 5 -24.62 40.20 -17.74
N ASN A 6 -25.05 38.96 -17.97
CA ASN A 6 -26.06 38.28 -17.15
C ASN A 6 -25.38 37.66 -15.92
N ASN A 7 -25.08 38.48 -14.92
CA ASN A 7 -24.81 38.02 -13.55
C ASN A 7 -26.09 38.17 -12.72
N THR A 8 -27.00 37.20 -12.83
CA THR A 8 -28.16 37.11 -11.95
C THR A 8 -27.76 36.31 -10.69
N PRO A 9 -27.77 36.91 -9.49
CA PRO A 9 -27.52 36.15 -8.26
C PRO A 9 -28.65 35.13 -8.00
N PRO A 10 -28.35 34.02 -7.30
CA PRO A 10 -29.31 32.94 -7.07
C PRO A 10 -30.55 33.42 -6.28
N PRO A 11 -31.72 32.80 -6.49
CA PRO A 11 -32.97 33.23 -5.87
C PRO A 11 -32.90 33.08 -4.34
N THR A 12 -33.00 34.21 -3.63
CA THR A 12 -33.10 34.29 -2.17
C THR A 12 -34.51 33.92 -1.73
N LYS A 13 -34.65 32.84 -0.94
CA LYS A 13 -35.95 32.44 -0.37
C LYS A 13 -36.13 33.09 1.02
N PRO A 14 -37.21 33.84 1.27
CA PRO A 14 -37.51 34.35 2.61
C PRO A 14 -37.86 33.21 3.57
N LEU A 15 -37.45 33.34 4.83
CA LEU A 15 -37.71 32.38 5.91
C LEU A 15 -39.23 32.25 6.14
N ASN A 16 -39.79 31.05 5.93
CA ASN A 16 -41.21 30.79 6.18
C ASN A 16 -41.46 30.69 7.70
N ASN A 17 -42.38 31.49 8.23
CA ASN A 17 -42.67 31.71 9.66
C ASN A 17 -43.24 30.50 10.43
N LYS A 18 -42.91 29.26 10.07
CA LYS A 18 -43.32 28.08 10.84
C LYS A 18 -42.54 28.05 12.17
N LYS A 19 -43.28 28.14 13.28
CA LYS A 19 -42.84 28.00 14.69
C LYS A 19 -41.82 26.86 14.83
N PRO A 20 -40.79 26.97 15.70
CA PRO A 20 -39.78 25.93 15.83
C PRO A 20 -40.47 24.65 16.33
N LEU A 21 -40.47 23.62 15.49
CA LEU A 21 -40.87 22.28 15.89
C LEU A 21 -39.98 21.90 17.08
N GLY A 22 -40.61 21.43 18.15
CA GLY A 22 -39.99 21.21 19.45
C GLY A 22 -38.64 20.51 19.35
N VAL A 23 -37.70 20.93 20.19
CA VAL A 23 -36.32 20.46 20.27
C VAL A 23 -36.31 18.93 20.39
N THR A 24 -36.33 18.22 19.26
CA THR A 24 -36.15 16.78 19.22
C THR A 24 -34.66 16.51 19.45
N ASN A 25 -34.36 15.86 20.58
CA ASN A 25 -33.01 15.40 20.95
C ASN A 25 -32.31 14.77 19.74
N LEU A 26 -31.30 15.46 19.21
CA LEU A 26 -30.64 15.10 17.96
C LEU A 26 -29.95 13.74 18.04
N LYS A 27 -29.43 13.39 19.23
CA LYS A 27 -28.85 12.07 19.54
C LYS A 27 -29.78 10.89 19.24
N ASN A 28 -31.10 11.08 19.28
CA ASN A 28 -32.03 10.02 18.94
C ASN A 28 -32.26 9.86 17.42
N ASN A 29 -31.97 10.89 16.63
CA ASN A 29 -32.25 10.92 15.19
C ASN A 29 -31.00 10.80 14.31
N ILE A 30 -29.83 11.21 14.80
CA ILE A 30 -28.53 11.00 14.15
C ILE A 30 -27.66 10.20 15.13
N PRO A 31 -27.72 8.86 15.11
CA PRO A 31 -26.97 8.01 16.05
C PRO A 31 -25.46 7.97 15.77
N LEU A 32 -24.96 8.72 14.78
CA LEU A 32 -23.57 8.69 14.37
C LEU A 32 -22.81 9.90 14.96
N VAL A 33 -22.00 9.65 15.99
CA VAL A 33 -20.97 10.61 16.44
C VAL A 33 -19.82 10.55 15.44
N LEU A 34 -19.48 11.68 14.84
CA LEU A 34 -18.40 11.78 13.85
C LEU A 34 -17.02 11.57 14.50
N GLY A 35 -16.39 10.43 14.18
CA GLY A 35 -15.03 10.03 14.58
C GLY A 35 -14.03 10.05 13.41
N LEU A 36 -12.75 9.80 13.70
CA LEU A 36 -11.61 9.94 12.76
C LEU A 36 -11.56 8.93 11.58
N GLY A 37 -12.65 8.22 11.26
CA GLY A 37 -12.69 7.31 10.11
C GLY A 37 -13.25 7.99 8.85
N GLN A 38 -12.54 7.95 7.72
CA GLN A 38 -12.97 8.67 6.50
C GLN A 38 -14.32 8.22 5.93
N LEU A 39 -14.60 6.91 5.93
CA LEU A 39 -15.91 6.35 5.58
C LEU A 39 -17.04 6.87 6.50
N THR A 40 -16.70 7.44 7.66
CA THR A 40 -17.68 8.05 8.58
C THR A 40 -17.95 9.52 8.28
N CYS A 41 -17.03 10.26 7.65
CA CYS A 41 -17.23 11.67 7.32
C CYS A 41 -18.22 11.85 6.17
N ASP A 42 -18.09 11.07 5.09
CA ASP A 42 -19.00 11.15 3.93
C ASP A 42 -20.41 10.70 4.32
N ALA A 43 -20.51 9.57 5.05
CA ALA A 43 -21.77 9.07 5.57
C ALA A 43 -22.44 10.07 6.53
N TRP A 44 -21.65 10.68 7.43
CA TRP A 44 -22.17 11.71 8.34
C TRP A 44 -22.64 12.95 7.60
N ASN A 45 -21.87 13.44 6.62
CA ASN A 45 -22.22 14.61 5.82
C ASN A 45 -23.54 14.39 5.08
N GLU A 46 -23.74 13.22 4.47
CA GLU A 46 -24.98 12.87 3.77
C GLU A 46 -26.18 12.77 4.73
N LEU A 47 -26.01 12.09 5.87
CA LEU A 47 -27.05 11.96 6.89
C LEU A 47 -27.45 13.32 7.49
N PHE A 48 -26.47 14.16 7.81
CA PHE A 48 -26.71 15.49 8.39
C PHE A 48 -27.39 16.43 7.38
N THR A 49 -26.96 16.38 6.11
CA THR A 49 -27.59 17.15 5.02
C THR A 49 -29.04 16.70 4.81
N THR A 50 -29.29 15.39 4.76
CA THR A 50 -30.63 14.81 4.65
C THR A 50 -31.53 15.22 5.81
N TYR A 51 -30.97 15.20 7.03
CA TYR A 51 -31.67 15.66 8.23
C TYR A 51 -32.06 17.14 8.10
N CYS A 52 -31.13 18.04 7.79
CA CYS A 52 -31.42 19.47 7.62
C CYS A 52 -32.44 19.75 6.51
N ASN A 53 -32.41 18.96 5.43
CA ASN A 53 -33.40 19.04 4.36
C ASN A 53 -34.81 18.69 4.84
N SER A 54 -34.95 17.64 5.65
CA SER A 54 -36.26 17.21 6.19
C SER A 54 -36.93 18.26 7.08
N PHE A 55 -36.14 19.09 7.78
CA PHE A 55 -36.62 20.20 8.61
C PHE A 55 -36.72 21.53 7.85
N GLY A 56 -36.36 21.58 6.56
CA GLY A 56 -36.39 22.80 5.75
C GLY A 56 -35.35 23.85 6.14
N VAL A 57 -34.28 23.44 6.84
CA VAL A 57 -33.20 24.32 7.31
C VAL A 57 -31.89 24.15 6.51
N LEU A 58 -31.91 23.35 5.44
CA LEU A 58 -30.75 23.13 4.58
C LEU A 58 -30.09 24.43 4.10
N GLY A 59 -30.88 25.48 3.84
CA GLY A 59 -30.34 26.76 3.40
C GLY A 59 -29.50 27.53 4.42
N PHE A 60 -29.49 27.13 5.70
CA PHE A 60 -28.53 27.62 6.70
C PHE A 60 -27.14 26.98 6.53
N LEU A 61 -27.06 25.78 5.95
CA LEU A 61 -25.79 25.12 5.62
C LEU A 61 -25.18 25.70 4.33
N ASP A 62 -26.00 25.92 3.31
CA ASP A 62 -25.53 26.38 2.00
C ASP A 62 -25.48 27.92 1.87
N GLY A 63 -25.99 28.64 2.87
CA GLY A 63 -26.02 30.10 2.90
C GLY A 63 -27.12 30.74 2.04
N THR A 64 -28.06 29.95 1.53
CA THR A 64 -29.17 30.42 0.68
C THR A 64 -30.27 31.13 1.47
N ILE A 65 -30.36 30.89 2.79
CA ILE A 65 -31.28 31.60 3.68
C ILE A 65 -30.54 32.76 4.32
N THR A 66 -30.87 33.98 3.90
CA THR A 66 -30.30 35.22 4.44
C THR A 66 -31.27 35.93 5.37
N SER A 67 -30.72 36.60 6.38
CA SER A 67 -31.50 37.40 7.33
C SER A 67 -32.00 38.68 6.66
N THR A 68 -33.30 38.95 6.74
CA THR A 68 -33.87 40.28 6.45
C THR A 68 -34.13 41.02 7.76
N SER A 69 -34.18 42.36 7.73
CA SER A 69 -34.40 43.19 8.94
C SER A 69 -35.65 42.79 9.73
N THR A 70 -36.69 42.27 9.07
CA THR A 70 -37.94 41.81 9.68
C THR A 70 -37.90 40.38 10.23
N THR A 71 -36.93 39.57 9.85
CA THR A 71 -36.82 38.15 10.26
C THR A 71 -35.57 37.85 11.10
N ALA A 72 -34.77 38.87 11.42
CA ALA A 72 -33.45 38.71 12.05
C ALA A 72 -33.46 37.87 13.33
N GLN A 73 -34.45 38.05 14.21
CA GLN A 73 -34.53 37.30 15.46
C GLN A 73 -34.85 35.81 15.22
N ALA A 74 -35.78 35.50 14.33
CA ALA A 74 -36.11 34.12 13.97
C ALA A 74 -34.94 33.44 13.26
N TRP A 75 -34.31 34.16 12.32
CA TRP A 75 -33.12 33.68 11.61
C TRP A 75 -31.98 33.34 12.58
N ASN A 76 -31.66 34.22 13.53
CA ASN A 76 -30.62 33.97 14.54
C ASN A 76 -30.95 32.76 15.43
N CYS A 77 -32.23 32.54 15.73
CA CYS A 77 -32.68 31.39 16.51
C CYS A 77 -32.44 30.09 15.75
N PHE A 78 -32.84 30.01 14.48
CA PHE A 78 -32.60 28.83 13.63
C PHE A 78 -31.11 28.62 13.35
N ASP A 79 -30.34 29.68 13.06
CA ASP A 79 -28.89 29.60 12.90
C ASP A 79 -28.22 29.04 14.18
N SER A 80 -28.64 29.51 15.35
CA SER A 80 -28.12 28.99 16.62
C SER A 80 -28.50 27.53 16.86
N LEU A 81 -29.72 27.15 16.48
CA LEU A 81 -30.22 25.77 16.61
C LEU A 81 -29.42 24.80 15.74
N VAL A 82 -29.19 25.11 14.46
CA VAL A 82 -28.42 24.24 13.57
C VAL A 82 -26.95 24.16 14.00
N LYS A 83 -26.36 25.24 14.54
CA LYS A 83 -25.02 25.16 15.16
C LYS A 83 -24.96 24.18 16.31
N VAL A 84 -25.95 24.20 17.21
CA VAL A 84 -26.03 23.22 18.31
C VAL A 84 -26.10 21.80 17.78
N TRP A 85 -26.85 21.58 16.68
CA TRP A 85 -26.94 20.25 16.05
C TRP A 85 -25.60 19.77 15.49
N ILE A 86 -24.83 20.65 14.85
CA ILE A 86 -23.47 20.33 14.39
C ILE A 86 -22.60 19.98 15.60
N TYR A 87 -22.62 20.79 16.65
CA TYR A 87 -21.75 20.59 17.82
C TYR A 87 -22.07 19.31 18.62
N ASP A 88 -23.32 18.86 18.65
CA ASP A 88 -23.73 17.63 19.36
C ASP A 88 -23.41 16.34 18.58
N THR A 89 -23.17 16.44 17.27
CA THR A 89 -22.93 15.28 16.38
C THR A 89 -21.47 15.08 16.00
N ILE A 90 -20.60 16.01 16.35
CA ILE A 90 -19.16 15.90 16.13
C ILE A 90 -18.42 15.50 17.41
N SER A 91 -17.30 14.81 17.25
CA SER A 91 -16.40 14.54 18.39
C SER A 91 -15.81 15.82 18.98
N THR A 92 -15.44 15.74 20.27
CA THR A 92 -14.88 16.87 21.02
C THR A 92 -13.60 17.44 20.39
N SER A 93 -12.77 16.58 19.76
CA SER A 93 -11.56 17.02 19.06
C SER A 93 -11.89 17.90 17.85
N HIS A 94 -12.87 17.52 17.03
CA HIS A 94 -13.29 18.32 15.88
C HIS A 94 -13.96 19.63 16.32
N LEU A 95 -14.75 19.58 17.40
CA LEU A 95 -15.37 20.78 17.97
C LEU A 95 -14.32 21.83 18.32
N GLN A 96 -13.24 21.45 19.00
CA GLN A 96 -12.16 22.37 19.39
C GLN A 96 -11.51 23.07 18.19
N THR A 97 -11.41 22.39 17.04
CA THR A 97 -10.81 22.96 15.83
C THR A 97 -11.73 23.95 15.11
N ILE A 98 -13.03 23.69 15.07
CA ILE A 98 -13.98 24.51 14.29
C ILE A 98 -14.69 25.59 15.13
N LEU A 99 -14.65 25.50 16.46
CA LEU A 99 -15.37 26.40 17.35
C LEU A 99 -14.78 27.82 17.31
N LYS A 100 -15.48 28.72 16.61
CA LYS A 100 -15.15 30.14 16.53
C LYS A 100 -16.28 30.97 17.15
N LYS A 101 -15.94 32.13 17.73
CA LYS A 101 -16.94 33.06 18.26
C LYS A 101 -17.63 33.82 17.12
N ASN A 102 -18.92 34.10 17.27
CA ASN A 102 -19.70 34.96 16.37
C ASN A 102 -19.71 34.52 14.90
N VAL A 103 -19.68 33.22 14.64
CA VAL A 103 -19.82 32.66 13.29
C VAL A 103 -21.23 32.14 13.06
N THR A 104 -21.67 32.21 11.80
CA THR A 104 -22.93 31.63 11.33
C THR A 104 -22.78 30.12 11.16
N THR A 105 -23.91 29.41 11.07
CA THR A 105 -23.96 27.97 10.74
C THR A 105 -23.22 27.69 9.45
N HIS A 106 -23.44 28.51 8.41
CA HIS A 106 -22.78 28.37 7.13
C HIS A 106 -21.24 28.38 7.27
N ASN A 107 -20.71 29.30 8.08
CA ASN A 107 -19.27 29.39 8.33
C ASN A 107 -18.74 28.16 9.08
N VAL A 108 -19.47 27.67 10.09
CA VAL A 108 -19.12 26.44 10.83
C VAL A 108 -19.12 25.23 9.88
N TRP A 109 -20.17 25.10 9.07
CA TRP A 109 -20.33 24.04 8.09
C TRP A 109 -19.20 24.06 7.05
N LYS A 110 -18.85 25.25 6.55
CA LYS A 110 -17.73 25.43 5.62
C LYS A 110 -16.40 25.00 6.25
N SER A 111 -16.08 25.49 7.45
CA SER A 111 -14.84 25.09 8.14
C SER A 111 -14.79 23.59 8.46
N LEU A 112 -15.93 22.96 8.71
CA LEU A 112 -15.99 21.51 8.89
C LEU A 112 -15.71 20.75 7.59
N LYS A 113 -16.27 21.21 6.46
CA LYS A 113 -15.97 20.65 5.14
C LYS A 113 -14.50 20.85 4.75
N GLU A 114 -13.93 22.01 5.01
CA GLU A 114 -12.50 22.28 4.84
C GLU A 114 -11.66 21.32 5.68
N LEU A 115 -12.00 21.12 6.97
CA LEU A 115 -11.31 20.16 7.83
C LEU A 115 -11.38 18.71 7.28
N PHE A 116 -12.52 18.30 6.73
CA PHE A 116 -12.66 16.98 6.12
C PHE A 116 -11.85 16.85 4.83
N HIS A 117 -11.78 17.91 4.04
CA HIS A 117 -10.97 17.96 2.83
C HIS A 117 -9.48 17.92 3.17
N ASP A 118 -9.02 18.73 4.10
CA ASP A 118 -7.62 18.76 4.56
C ASP A 118 -7.20 17.40 5.14
N ASN A 119 -8.08 16.74 5.90
CA ASN A 119 -7.82 15.40 6.42
C ASN A 119 -7.76 14.35 5.29
N LYS A 120 -8.61 14.49 4.27
CA LYS A 120 -8.60 13.65 3.07
C LYS A 120 -7.31 13.84 2.27
N ASP A 121 -6.85 15.07 2.10
CA ASP A 121 -5.59 15.37 1.42
C ASP A 121 -4.39 14.89 2.22
N ALA A 122 -4.35 15.15 3.53
CA ALA A 122 -3.28 14.67 4.41
C ALA A 122 -3.17 13.14 4.40
N ARG A 123 -4.31 12.44 4.46
CA ARG A 123 -4.33 10.97 4.38
C ARG A 123 -3.96 10.46 2.99
N THR A 124 -4.33 11.18 1.93
CA THR A 124 -3.90 10.86 0.57
C THR A 124 -2.40 10.97 0.45
N MET A 125 -1.79 12.04 0.98
CA MET A 125 -0.34 12.22 1.03
C MET A 125 0.34 11.10 1.84
N GLU A 126 -0.17 10.79 3.02
CA GLU A 126 0.36 9.71 3.88
C GLU A 126 0.34 8.35 3.16
N LEU A 127 -0.77 8.00 2.51
CA LEU A 127 -0.90 6.73 1.78
C LEU A 127 -0.03 6.72 0.51
N GLN A 128 0.14 7.86 -0.17
CA GLN A 128 1.06 7.97 -1.30
C GLN A 128 2.51 7.82 -0.86
N GLU A 129 2.89 8.41 0.27
CA GLU A 129 4.21 8.23 0.88
C GLU A 129 4.42 6.79 1.33
N GLU A 130 3.43 6.15 1.94
CA GLU A 130 3.47 4.73 2.30
C GLU A 130 3.66 3.86 1.06
N LEU A 131 3.00 4.17 -0.06
CA LEU A 131 3.18 3.44 -1.31
C LEU A 131 4.58 3.64 -1.92
N GLN A 132 5.13 4.86 -1.86
CA GLN A 132 6.45 5.18 -2.41
C GLN A 132 7.60 4.63 -1.58
N SER A 133 7.44 4.58 -0.26
CA SER A 133 8.41 4.03 0.69
C SER A 133 8.28 2.50 0.86
N LEU A 134 7.33 1.87 0.17
CA LEU A 134 7.08 0.45 0.30
C LEU A 134 8.20 -0.35 -0.37
N GLU A 135 9.04 -0.95 0.47
CA GLU A 135 10.14 -1.78 0.00
C GLU A 135 9.82 -3.27 0.13
N LEU A 136 10.35 -4.09 -0.79
CA LEU A 136 10.20 -5.55 -0.72
C LEU A 136 10.92 -6.11 0.51
N GLY A 137 12.13 -5.61 0.80
CA GLY A 137 12.91 -5.99 1.98
C GLY A 137 12.95 -7.50 2.26
N ASN A 138 12.46 -7.89 3.45
CA ASN A 138 12.34 -9.28 3.90
C ASN A 138 10.96 -9.89 3.65
N LEU A 139 10.03 -9.16 3.01
CA LEU A 139 8.69 -9.64 2.73
C LEU A 139 8.71 -10.72 1.64
N THR A 140 7.72 -11.61 1.70
CA THR A 140 7.36 -12.44 0.54
C THR A 140 6.73 -11.55 -0.54
N ILE A 141 6.77 -12.01 -1.79
CA ILE A 141 6.15 -11.23 -2.88
C ILE A 141 4.65 -11.09 -2.63
N SER A 142 4.01 -12.16 -2.14
CA SER A 142 2.59 -12.15 -1.80
C SER A 142 2.24 -11.07 -0.77
N GLU A 143 3.04 -10.92 0.29
CA GLU A 143 2.84 -9.90 1.31
C GLU A 143 3.07 -8.48 0.78
N TYR A 144 4.14 -8.28 0.01
CA TYR A 144 4.47 -7.00 -0.62
C TYR A 144 3.32 -6.53 -1.52
N LEU A 145 2.85 -7.39 -2.42
CA LEU A 145 1.79 -7.06 -3.36
C LEU A 145 0.43 -6.89 -2.68
N LYS A 146 0.17 -7.65 -1.60
CA LYS A 146 -1.03 -7.46 -0.77
C LYS A 146 -1.04 -6.08 -0.13
N LYS A 147 0.10 -5.59 0.36
CA LYS A 147 0.21 -4.23 0.91
C LYS A 147 -0.01 -3.16 -0.16
N ILE A 148 0.61 -3.29 -1.34
CA ILE A 148 0.38 -2.37 -2.47
C ILE A 148 -1.11 -2.31 -2.82
N LYS A 149 -1.78 -3.46 -2.92
CA LYS A 149 -3.22 -3.51 -3.18
C LYS A 149 -4.04 -2.85 -2.07
N MET A 150 -3.71 -3.13 -0.82
CA MET A 150 -4.41 -2.54 0.33
C MET A 150 -4.31 -1.01 0.33
N VAL A 151 -3.12 -0.46 0.09
CA VAL A 151 -2.92 1.00 0.01
C VAL A 151 -3.67 1.59 -1.20
N SER A 152 -3.65 0.91 -2.34
CA SER A 152 -4.45 1.30 -3.52
C SER A 152 -5.95 1.33 -3.24
N ASP A 153 -6.47 0.31 -2.55
CA ASP A 153 -7.89 0.22 -2.19
C ASP A 153 -8.26 1.34 -1.20
N LEU A 154 -7.38 1.64 -0.23
CA LEU A 154 -7.57 2.77 0.70
C LEU A 154 -7.59 4.12 -0.03
N LEU A 155 -6.70 4.33 -0.99
CA LEU A 155 -6.69 5.54 -1.81
C LEU A 155 -7.94 5.65 -2.69
N SER A 156 -8.42 4.53 -3.25
CA SER A 156 -9.70 4.49 -3.98
C SER A 156 -10.90 4.84 -3.09
N ASN A 157 -10.90 4.43 -1.82
CA ASN A 157 -11.97 4.76 -0.88
C ASN A 157 -12.03 6.26 -0.54
N ILE A 158 -10.97 7.01 -0.85
CA ILE A 158 -10.86 8.46 -0.58
C ILE A 158 -10.96 9.22 -1.91
N ASP A 159 -11.52 8.63 -2.97
CA ASP A 159 -11.59 9.19 -4.33
C ASP A 159 -10.23 9.61 -4.94
N SER A 160 -9.12 9.18 -4.35
CA SER A 160 -7.77 9.39 -4.89
C SER A 160 -7.36 8.17 -5.70
N LEU A 161 -7.95 8.03 -6.89
CA LEU A 161 -7.66 6.91 -7.79
C LEU A 161 -6.19 6.95 -8.25
N ILE A 162 -5.45 5.88 -7.96
CA ILE A 162 -4.15 5.64 -8.59
C ILE A 162 -4.39 4.95 -9.94
N ASP A 163 -3.81 5.50 -11.01
CA ASP A 163 -3.78 4.82 -12.31
C ASP A 163 -3.05 3.48 -12.17
N GLU A 164 -3.62 2.41 -12.73
CA GLU A 164 -3.05 1.07 -12.66
C GLU A 164 -1.60 1.05 -13.17
N LYS A 165 -1.27 1.91 -14.14
CA LYS A 165 0.10 2.08 -14.64
C LYS A 165 1.07 2.58 -13.58
N SER A 166 0.64 3.54 -12.75
CA SER A 166 1.44 4.07 -11.66
C SER A 166 1.62 3.00 -10.58
N LEU A 167 0.56 2.26 -10.26
CA LEU A 167 0.59 1.16 -9.31
C LEU A 167 1.57 0.05 -9.73
N VAL A 168 1.52 -0.33 -11.01
CA VAL A 168 2.45 -1.27 -11.66
C VAL A 168 3.88 -0.75 -11.59
N THR A 169 4.09 0.54 -11.84
CA THR A 169 5.42 1.15 -11.78
C THR A 169 5.99 1.08 -10.36
N HIS A 170 5.19 1.40 -9.33
CA HIS A 170 5.60 1.28 -7.92
C HIS A 170 5.93 -0.18 -7.56
N ALA A 171 5.09 -1.13 -7.99
CA ALA A 171 5.37 -2.55 -7.79
C ALA A 171 6.69 -2.99 -8.44
N ILE A 172 7.06 -2.39 -9.59
CA ILE A 172 8.27 -2.74 -10.35
C ILE A 172 9.56 -2.11 -9.81
N ILE A 173 9.46 -0.92 -9.19
CA ILE A 173 10.63 -0.11 -8.78
C ILE A 173 11.52 -0.85 -7.79
N ASP A 174 10.93 -1.46 -6.75
CA ASP A 174 11.69 -2.10 -5.67
C ASP A 174 11.67 -3.64 -5.70
N LEU A 175 11.52 -4.23 -6.90
CA LEU A 175 11.89 -5.64 -7.06
C LEU A 175 13.41 -5.76 -6.96
N GLY A 176 13.90 -6.10 -5.78
CA GLY A 176 15.31 -6.35 -5.53
C GLY A 176 15.92 -7.38 -6.49
N LYS A 177 17.26 -7.55 -6.44
CA LYS A 177 18.04 -8.41 -7.36
C LYS A 177 17.47 -9.82 -7.60
N ARG A 178 16.77 -10.38 -6.61
CA ARG A 178 16.09 -11.68 -6.69
C ARG A 178 15.05 -11.76 -7.82
N TYR A 179 14.41 -10.64 -8.16
CA TYR A 179 13.36 -10.57 -9.19
C TYR A 179 13.68 -9.65 -10.37
N GLU A 180 14.95 -9.26 -10.52
CA GLU A 180 15.42 -8.35 -11.56
C GLU A 180 15.13 -8.87 -12.98
N GLN A 181 15.19 -10.19 -13.19
CA GLN A 181 14.84 -10.81 -14.49
C GLN A 181 13.37 -10.61 -14.84
N VAL A 182 12.45 -10.85 -13.89
CA VAL A 182 11.01 -10.68 -14.10
C VAL A 182 10.68 -9.20 -14.25
N ALA A 183 11.29 -8.33 -13.44
CA ALA A 183 11.17 -6.88 -13.58
C ALA A 183 11.62 -6.40 -14.97
N GLY A 184 12.72 -6.95 -15.50
CA GLY A 184 13.21 -6.66 -16.85
C GLY A 184 12.21 -7.08 -17.94
N ILE A 185 11.66 -8.29 -17.84
CA ILE A 185 10.63 -8.77 -18.77
C ILE A 185 9.42 -7.83 -18.75
N ILE A 186 8.92 -7.48 -17.56
CA ILE A 186 7.76 -6.59 -17.40
C ILE A 186 8.04 -5.20 -17.98
N ARG A 187 9.24 -4.64 -17.77
CA ARG A 187 9.64 -3.32 -18.30
C ARG A 187 9.66 -3.26 -19.83
N HIS A 188 9.97 -4.37 -20.49
CA HIS A 188 10.07 -4.45 -21.95
C HIS A 188 8.83 -5.05 -22.64
N MET A 189 7.76 -5.36 -21.89
CA MET A 189 6.50 -5.82 -22.51
C MET A 189 5.85 -4.72 -23.35
N THR A 190 5.48 -5.07 -24.58
CA THR A 190 4.77 -4.18 -25.52
C THR A 190 3.35 -3.81 -25.06
N LYS A 191 2.68 -4.72 -24.34
CA LYS A 191 1.43 -4.45 -23.62
C LYS A 191 1.76 -4.34 -22.14
N ARG A 192 1.44 -3.20 -21.52
CA ARG A 192 1.69 -3.01 -20.08
C ARG A 192 0.78 -3.98 -19.29
N PRO A 193 1.35 -4.89 -18.49
CA PRO A 193 0.56 -5.87 -17.77
C PRO A 193 -0.21 -5.21 -16.63
N THR A 194 -1.38 -5.77 -16.33
CA THR A 194 -2.19 -5.41 -15.16
C THR A 194 -1.49 -5.81 -13.87
N LEU A 195 -1.90 -5.23 -12.74
CA LEU A 195 -1.35 -5.64 -11.45
C LEU A 195 -1.52 -7.15 -11.22
N LEU A 196 -2.68 -7.71 -11.62
CA LEU A 196 -2.97 -9.14 -11.52
C LEU A 196 -2.03 -10.02 -12.35
N GLU A 197 -1.70 -9.61 -13.57
CA GLU A 197 -0.74 -10.33 -14.41
C GLU A 197 0.66 -10.30 -13.80
N ILE A 198 1.07 -9.17 -13.23
CA ILE A 198 2.33 -9.04 -12.49
C ILE A 198 2.32 -9.93 -11.25
N LEU A 199 1.22 -9.99 -10.50
CA LEU A 199 1.07 -10.92 -9.37
C LEU A 199 1.36 -12.34 -9.81
N SER A 200 0.74 -12.77 -10.92
CA SER A 200 0.89 -14.14 -11.43
C SER A 200 2.34 -14.45 -11.82
N MET A 201 2.98 -13.55 -12.56
CA MET A 201 4.38 -13.71 -12.99
C MET A 201 5.34 -13.78 -11.79
N LEU A 202 5.16 -12.90 -10.81
CA LEU A 202 6.01 -12.86 -9.62
C LEU A 202 5.80 -14.06 -8.70
N MET A 203 4.55 -14.48 -8.48
CA MET A 203 4.25 -15.67 -7.69
C MET A 203 4.83 -16.96 -8.30
N LEU A 204 4.82 -17.07 -9.64
CA LEU A 204 5.47 -18.19 -10.34
C LEU A 204 6.98 -18.19 -10.12
N GLU A 205 7.62 -17.02 -10.14
CA GLU A 205 9.06 -16.89 -9.87
C GLU A 205 9.39 -17.23 -8.41
N GLU A 206 8.60 -16.76 -7.44
CA GLU A 206 8.77 -17.09 -6.01
C GLU A 206 8.74 -18.61 -5.76
N SER A 207 7.84 -19.30 -6.46
CA SER A 207 7.74 -20.77 -6.39
C SER A 207 8.96 -21.48 -6.99
N SER A 208 9.54 -20.90 -8.04
CA SER A 208 10.70 -21.42 -8.76
C SER A 208 11.98 -21.24 -7.94
N ASP A 209 12.18 -20.05 -7.35
CA ASP A 209 13.27 -19.77 -6.42
C ASP A 209 13.20 -20.67 -5.17
N SER A 210 12.02 -20.85 -4.60
CA SER A 210 11.81 -21.74 -3.45
C SER A 210 12.15 -23.21 -3.78
N ARG A 211 11.96 -23.64 -5.02
CA ARG A 211 12.37 -24.98 -5.49
C ARG A 211 13.88 -25.06 -5.70
N LEU A 212 14.50 -24.04 -6.29
CA LEU A 212 15.95 -23.99 -6.49
C LEU A 212 16.70 -23.97 -5.16
N ASN A 213 16.26 -23.15 -4.21
CA ASN A 213 16.86 -23.08 -2.88
C ASN A 213 16.72 -24.41 -2.12
N ARG A 214 15.55 -25.08 -2.20
CA ARG A 214 15.37 -26.44 -1.64
C ARG A 214 16.29 -27.47 -2.29
N ARG A 215 16.47 -27.43 -3.61
CA ARG A 215 17.41 -28.30 -4.32
C ARG A 215 18.85 -28.03 -3.89
N MET A 216 19.25 -26.77 -3.77
CA MET A 216 20.58 -26.40 -3.26
C MET A 216 20.81 -26.88 -1.83
N LEU A 217 19.83 -26.70 -0.94
CA LEU A 217 19.90 -27.19 0.44
C LEU A 217 19.97 -28.71 0.51
N ALA A 218 19.26 -29.43 -0.37
CA ALA A 218 19.35 -30.88 -0.48
C ALA A 218 20.69 -31.37 -1.09
N LEU A 219 21.33 -30.56 -1.94
CA LEU A 219 22.64 -30.85 -2.53
C LEU A 219 23.81 -30.62 -1.55
N LYS A 220 23.67 -29.72 -0.56
CA LYS A 220 24.71 -29.47 0.47
C LYS A 220 25.20 -30.73 1.20
N PRO A 221 24.35 -31.61 1.77
CA PRO A 221 24.84 -32.83 2.42
C PRO A 221 25.46 -33.83 1.42
N VAL A 222 25.04 -33.82 0.15
CA VAL A 222 25.62 -34.67 -0.89
C VAL A 222 27.04 -34.20 -1.24
N THR A 223 27.26 -32.89 -1.41
CA THR A 223 28.59 -32.33 -1.67
C THR A 223 29.53 -32.48 -0.46
N THR A 224 29.04 -32.35 0.77
CA THR A 224 29.85 -32.61 1.98
C THR A 224 30.24 -34.09 2.08
N ARG A 225 29.32 -35.03 1.83
CA ARG A 225 29.63 -36.47 1.83
C ARG A 225 30.59 -36.86 0.71
N LEU A 226 30.44 -36.29 -0.48
CA LEU A 226 31.38 -36.49 -1.59
C LEU A 226 32.76 -35.93 -1.25
N HIS A 227 32.84 -34.73 -0.68
CA HIS A 227 34.10 -34.15 -0.23
C HIS A 227 34.80 -35.03 0.82
N LEU A 228 34.08 -35.52 1.84
CA LEU A 228 34.63 -36.42 2.85
C LEU A 228 35.08 -37.77 2.27
N ARG A 229 34.32 -38.33 1.31
CA ARG A 229 34.71 -39.56 0.59
C ARG A 229 35.94 -39.37 -0.30
N LEU A 230 36.05 -38.24 -0.95
CA LEU A 230 37.21 -37.89 -1.77
C LEU A 230 38.44 -37.60 -0.90
N GLN A 231 38.27 -36.93 0.23
CA GLN A 231 39.34 -36.65 1.20
C GLN A 231 39.87 -37.92 1.86
N SER A 232 38.98 -38.82 2.31
CA SER A 232 39.38 -40.14 2.85
C SER A 232 40.06 -41.02 1.80
N SER A 233 39.54 -41.04 0.55
CA SER A 233 40.20 -41.75 -0.55
C SER A 233 41.58 -41.17 -0.89
N TRP A 234 41.75 -39.85 -0.77
CA TRP A 234 43.04 -39.20 -1.01
C TRP A 234 44.08 -39.51 0.08
N LEU A 235 43.67 -39.59 1.35
CA LEU A 235 44.55 -40.01 2.45
C LEU A 235 45.10 -41.42 2.24
N LEU A 236 44.28 -42.35 1.72
CA LEU A 236 44.71 -43.72 1.38
C LEU A 236 45.74 -43.73 0.23
N VAL A 237 45.66 -42.78 -0.70
CA VAL A 237 46.58 -42.63 -1.84
C VAL A 237 47.99 -42.17 -1.42
N GLN A 238 48.15 -41.53 -0.26
CA GLN A 238 49.45 -41.10 0.27
C GLN A 238 50.28 -42.24 0.87
N THR A 239 49.70 -43.43 1.07
CA THR A 239 50.45 -44.58 1.59
C THR A 239 51.36 -45.17 0.49
N PRO A 240 52.67 -45.37 0.74
CA PRO A 240 53.65 -45.73 -0.29
C PRO A 240 53.46 -47.13 -0.91
N GLN A 241 52.61 -47.98 -0.34
CA GLN A 241 52.44 -49.39 -0.73
C GLN A 241 51.37 -49.66 -1.81
N ASN A 242 50.69 -48.66 -2.38
CA ASN A 242 49.43 -48.93 -3.11
C ASN A 242 49.29 -48.27 -4.50
N VAL A 243 50.08 -48.73 -5.48
CA VAL A 243 50.03 -48.29 -6.89
C VAL A 243 48.67 -48.59 -7.55
N ILE A 244 48.01 -49.69 -7.17
CA ILE A 244 46.69 -50.11 -7.68
C ILE A 244 45.60 -49.10 -7.25
N THR A 245 45.68 -48.58 -6.02
CA THR A 245 44.74 -47.59 -5.47
C THR A 245 44.85 -46.25 -6.19
N LYS A 246 46.07 -45.84 -6.58
CA LYS A 246 46.30 -44.62 -7.36
C LYS A 246 45.62 -44.68 -8.73
N LYS A 247 45.77 -45.78 -9.47
CA LYS A 247 45.11 -45.97 -10.78
C LYS A 247 43.59 -46.00 -10.68
N LYS A 248 43.04 -46.63 -9.62
CA LYS A 248 41.60 -46.68 -9.37
C LYS A 248 41.03 -45.30 -9.02
N PHE A 249 41.75 -44.49 -8.23
CA PHE A 249 41.39 -43.10 -7.92
C PHE A 249 41.36 -42.23 -9.18
N VAL A 250 42.37 -42.32 -10.06
CA VAL A 250 42.41 -41.56 -11.32
C VAL A 250 41.27 -41.96 -12.28
N LYS A 251 40.85 -43.24 -12.29
CA LYS A 251 39.72 -43.69 -13.11
C LYS A 251 38.37 -43.17 -12.60
N ILE A 252 38.19 -43.13 -11.27
CA ILE A 252 37.01 -42.52 -10.63
C ILE A 252 36.99 -41.00 -10.88
N PHE A 253 38.16 -40.36 -10.81
CA PHE A 253 38.37 -38.94 -11.12
C PHE A 253 37.94 -38.58 -12.55
N LYS A 254 38.45 -39.31 -13.56
CA LYS A 254 38.11 -39.04 -14.98
C LYS A 254 36.64 -39.28 -15.32
N LYS A 255 35.94 -40.15 -14.58
CA LYS A 255 34.54 -40.49 -14.85
C LYS A 255 33.54 -39.57 -14.13
N GLY A 256 33.96 -38.82 -13.11
CA GLY A 256 33.06 -38.11 -12.19
C GLY A 256 33.01 -36.58 -12.29
N ILE A 257 33.76 -35.94 -13.20
CA ILE A 257 33.90 -34.47 -13.23
C ILE A 257 32.68 -33.73 -13.80
N VAL A 258 31.80 -34.40 -14.52
CA VAL A 258 30.80 -33.70 -15.36
C VAL A 258 29.67 -33.02 -14.56
N ASP A 259 29.43 -33.38 -13.29
CA ASP A 259 28.30 -32.84 -12.50
C ASP A 259 28.68 -32.28 -11.11
N LEU A 260 29.93 -31.88 -10.89
CA LEU A 260 30.39 -31.45 -9.56
C LEU A 260 30.36 -29.93 -9.38
N GLY A 261 29.85 -29.49 -8.23
CA GLY A 261 29.80 -28.06 -7.86
C GLY A 261 31.19 -27.43 -7.67
N PRO A 262 31.30 -26.08 -7.71
CA PRO A 262 32.56 -25.36 -7.84
C PRO A 262 33.60 -25.73 -6.77
N SER A 263 33.21 -25.83 -5.50
CA SER A 263 34.13 -26.16 -4.40
C SER A 263 34.74 -27.56 -4.49
N VAL A 264 33.99 -28.53 -5.04
CA VAL A 264 34.49 -29.90 -5.23
C VAL A 264 35.46 -29.94 -6.42
N VAL A 265 35.17 -29.20 -7.49
CA VAL A 265 36.05 -29.06 -8.64
C VAL A 265 37.38 -28.40 -8.25
N THR A 266 37.35 -27.32 -7.46
CA THR A 266 38.56 -26.64 -6.98
C THR A 266 39.42 -27.55 -6.10
N PHE A 267 38.81 -28.30 -5.16
CA PHE A 267 39.52 -29.29 -4.34
C PHE A 267 40.17 -30.38 -5.20
N MET A 268 39.42 -30.91 -6.17
CA MET A 268 39.86 -31.97 -7.08
C MET A 268 41.03 -31.53 -7.97
N LEU A 269 40.97 -30.32 -8.54
CA LEU A 269 42.07 -29.74 -9.34
C LEU A 269 43.33 -29.52 -8.49
N SER A 270 43.18 -29.01 -7.26
CA SER A 270 44.30 -28.85 -6.31
C SER A 270 44.99 -30.18 -6.01
N LYS A 271 44.23 -31.25 -5.77
CA LYS A 271 44.79 -32.60 -5.53
C LYS A 271 45.43 -33.21 -6.77
N LEU A 272 44.89 -32.95 -7.96
CA LEU A 272 45.49 -33.43 -9.22
C LEU A 272 46.89 -32.82 -9.44
N GLY A 273 47.05 -31.53 -9.16
CA GLY A 273 48.35 -30.85 -9.23
C GLY A 273 49.38 -31.43 -8.26
N GLN A 274 48.96 -31.86 -7.06
CA GLN A 274 49.84 -32.52 -6.08
C GLN A 274 50.24 -33.93 -6.51
N ILE A 275 49.31 -34.72 -7.07
CA ILE A 275 49.61 -36.08 -7.55
C ILE A 275 50.56 -36.04 -8.76
N HIS A 276 50.41 -35.05 -9.65
CA HIS A 276 51.31 -34.85 -10.79
C HIS A 276 52.76 -34.62 -10.33
N LYS A 277 52.97 -33.77 -9.31
CA LYS A 277 54.29 -33.52 -8.71
C LYS A 277 54.89 -34.76 -8.02
N VAL A 278 54.07 -35.65 -7.46
CA VAL A 278 54.53 -36.85 -6.75
C VAL A 278 54.86 -38.01 -7.70
N ILE A 279 54.20 -38.11 -8.86
CA ILE A 279 54.40 -39.21 -9.81
C ILE A 279 55.50 -38.91 -10.83
N LEU A 280 55.65 -37.66 -11.26
CA LEU A 280 56.60 -37.29 -12.32
C LEU A 280 57.90 -36.66 -11.81
N GLY A 281 58.03 -36.42 -10.49
CA GLY A 281 59.15 -35.64 -9.94
C GLY A 281 59.05 -34.15 -10.30
N PRO A 282 59.88 -33.28 -9.69
CA PRO A 282 60.02 -31.90 -10.12
C PRO A 282 60.49 -31.78 -11.57
#